data_AF-A0AA88Y567-F1
#
_entry.id   AF-A0AA88Y567-F1
#
_cell.length_a   1.000
_cell.length_b   1.000
_cell.length_c   1.000
_cell.angle_alpha   90.00
_cell.angle_beta   90.00
_cell.angle_gamma   90.00
#
_symmetry.space_group_name_H-M   'P 1'
#
loop_
_entity.id
_entity.type
_entity.pdbx_description
1 polymer ?
#
loop_
_entity_poly.entity_id
_entity_poly.type
_entity_poly.pdbx_seq_one_letter_code
_entity_poly.pdbx_strand_id
1 'polypeptide(L)'
;PNIDDLDPPPWNKPLDFRIICMVFNRAHSLERLLNSLNTVDYMGAKVLVEVWLDRSRDDGSIDRSTYITASTFNFLHGDIRVHNHTRHVGIYGQWMGTWKPAPVSKEIAVFLEDDISVSPHLYRWLKNAHQKYDGRKEIAGYSLQGRSMKHNGAAGNLKAPKGQFCMLYKVVGSWGFSPQRENWLKYVEWYKKASKDLTFSPLVKGILPSHWYQIFIKQGKTESMWTMWHIYYTHINNEFTLYPSFPNNQGITINWQESGLHYQKKQTLKKGDPLLTKWNSTYDNLPDNPVKLDYGGIVIS
;
A
#
# COMPACT_ATOMS: atom_id res chain seq x y z
N PRO A 1 -6.38 -7.19 -17.25
CA PRO A 1 -5.20 -8.06 -17.50
C PRO A 1 -5.36 -9.42 -16.79
N ASN A 2 -5.02 -10.53 -17.46
CA ASN A 2 -5.00 -11.85 -16.81
C ASN A 2 -3.79 -11.91 -15.85
N ILE A 3 -4.04 -12.03 -14.53
CA ILE A 3 -3.01 -12.05 -13.47
C ILE A 3 -2.28 -13.40 -13.44
N ASP A 4 -2.79 -14.39 -14.17
CA ASP A 4 -2.34 -15.78 -14.12
C ASP A 4 -1.03 -16.05 -14.90
N ASP A 5 -0.53 -15.11 -15.73
CA ASP A 5 0.73 -15.29 -16.48
C ASP A 5 1.99 -14.73 -15.78
N LEU A 6 1.88 -14.35 -14.50
CA LEU A 6 2.96 -13.72 -13.73
C LEU A 6 3.43 -14.64 -12.61
N ASP A 7 3.93 -15.84 -12.90
CA ASP A 7 4.39 -16.76 -11.86
C ASP A 7 5.93 -16.71 -11.69
N PRO A 8 6.45 -15.95 -10.70
CA PRO A 8 7.78 -16.22 -10.18
C PRO A 8 7.77 -17.54 -9.39
N PRO A 9 8.90 -18.27 -9.33
CA PRO A 9 8.99 -19.55 -8.63
C PRO A 9 8.68 -19.39 -7.12
N PRO A 10 8.17 -20.44 -6.45
CA PRO A 10 7.92 -20.38 -5.01
C PRO A 10 9.23 -20.10 -4.27
N TRP A 11 9.24 -19.02 -3.50
CA TRP A 11 10.40 -18.57 -2.74
C TRP A 11 10.64 -19.49 -1.53
N ASN A 12 11.54 -20.46 -1.67
CA ASN A 12 11.82 -21.48 -0.64
C ASN A 12 12.64 -20.98 0.57
N LYS A 13 13.11 -19.73 0.57
CA LYS A 13 13.83 -19.15 1.73
C LYS A 13 12.82 -18.51 2.70
N PRO A 14 12.83 -18.87 3.99
CA PRO A 14 11.98 -18.21 4.98
C PRO A 14 12.40 -16.75 5.15
N LEU A 15 11.43 -15.85 5.03
CA LEU A 15 11.57 -14.40 5.20
C LEU A 15 10.69 -13.94 6.36
N ASP A 16 11.16 -12.90 7.06
CA ASP A 16 10.37 -12.23 8.08
C ASP A 16 9.62 -11.03 7.48
N PHE A 17 10.26 -10.33 6.51
CA PHE A 17 9.71 -9.13 5.90
C PHE A 17 10.02 -9.03 4.41
N ARG A 18 8.97 -8.82 3.61
CA ARG A 18 9.06 -8.60 2.16
C ARG A 18 8.58 -7.19 1.83
N ILE A 19 9.41 -6.43 1.14
CA ILE A 19 9.07 -5.08 0.66
C ILE A 19 8.90 -5.15 -0.84
N ILE A 20 7.71 -4.81 -1.33
CA ILE A 20 7.37 -4.85 -2.75
C ILE A 20 7.26 -3.42 -3.26
N CYS A 21 8.25 -3.00 -4.05
CA CYS A 21 8.32 -1.69 -4.68
C CYS A 21 7.76 -1.79 -6.10
N MET A 22 6.61 -1.16 -6.36
CA MET A 22 5.99 -1.11 -7.68
C MET A 22 6.40 0.19 -8.37
N VAL A 23 7.06 0.09 -9.53
CA VAL A 23 7.66 1.23 -10.21
C VAL A 23 7.43 1.21 -11.71
N PHE A 24 7.60 2.36 -12.36
CA PHE A 24 7.53 2.47 -13.82
C PHE A 24 8.76 3.17 -14.40
N ASN A 25 8.79 4.51 -14.41
CA ASN A 25 9.79 5.31 -15.12
C ASN A 25 10.29 6.52 -14.34
N ARG A 26 10.36 6.42 -13.00
CA ARG A 26 10.79 7.50 -12.11
C ARG A 26 12.03 7.11 -11.29
N ALA A 27 13.20 7.10 -11.94
CA ALA A 27 14.46 6.68 -11.33
C ALA A 27 14.81 7.42 -10.03
N HIS A 28 14.71 8.77 -10.02
CA HIS A 28 14.99 9.55 -8.82
C HIS A 28 14.02 9.30 -7.66
N SER A 29 12.75 9.01 -7.98
CA SER A 29 11.75 8.66 -6.98
C SER A 29 12.07 7.30 -6.36
N LEU A 30 12.34 6.30 -7.21
CA LEU A 30 12.78 4.97 -6.77
C LEU A 30 14.05 5.06 -5.91
N GLU A 31 15.07 5.80 -6.35
CA GLU A 31 16.31 5.99 -5.59
C GLU A 31 16.03 6.55 -4.19
N ARG A 32 15.13 7.53 -4.09
CA ARG A 32 14.74 8.11 -2.80
C ARG A 32 13.99 7.11 -1.92
N LEU A 33 13.07 6.32 -2.49
CA LEU A 33 12.40 5.24 -1.77
C LEU A 33 13.43 4.24 -1.22
N LEU A 34 14.29 3.70 -2.10
CA LEU A 34 15.29 2.70 -1.74
C LEU A 34 16.26 3.22 -0.67
N ASN A 35 16.74 4.46 -0.81
CA ASN A 35 17.59 5.09 0.20
C ASN A 35 16.87 5.21 1.55
N SER A 36 15.56 5.52 1.57
CA SER A 36 14.81 5.56 2.82
C SER A 36 14.66 4.18 3.47
N LEU A 37 14.58 3.09 2.69
CA LEU A 37 14.58 1.72 3.22
C LEU A 37 15.89 1.38 3.94
N ASN A 38 17.04 1.88 3.48
CA ASN A 38 18.31 1.70 4.18
C ASN A 38 18.36 2.39 5.57
N THR A 39 17.44 3.31 5.87
CA THR A 39 17.34 3.97 7.18
C THR A 39 16.51 3.19 8.21
N VAL A 40 15.83 2.12 7.79
CA VAL A 40 14.92 1.35 8.64
C VAL A 40 15.71 0.47 9.61
N ASP A 41 15.29 0.47 10.88
CA ASP A 41 15.70 -0.55 11.85
C ASP A 41 14.84 -1.80 11.66
N TYR A 42 15.43 -2.82 11.05
CA TYR A 42 14.78 -4.11 10.80
C TYR A 42 14.87 -5.09 11.98
N MET A 43 15.47 -4.69 13.11
CA MET A 43 15.49 -5.49 14.34
C MET A 43 16.00 -6.94 14.14
N GLY A 44 16.97 -7.13 13.23
CA GLY A 44 17.54 -8.44 12.90
C GLY A 44 16.69 -9.34 11.98
N ALA A 45 15.61 -8.83 11.39
CA ALA A 45 14.75 -9.57 10.49
C ALA A 45 15.46 -9.97 9.17
N LYS A 46 15.04 -11.11 8.60
CA LYS A 46 15.41 -11.50 7.22
C LYS A 46 14.54 -10.76 6.23
N VAL A 47 15.13 -9.76 5.57
CA VAL A 47 14.43 -8.84 4.67
C VAL A 47 14.75 -9.13 3.20
N LEU A 48 13.73 -9.04 2.36
CA LEU A 48 13.87 -9.02 0.90
C LEU A 48 13.15 -7.79 0.33
N VAL A 49 13.85 -7.02 -0.50
CA VAL A 49 13.25 -5.98 -1.34
C VAL A 49 13.03 -6.55 -2.74
N GLU A 50 11.81 -6.49 -3.26
CA GLU A 50 11.47 -6.82 -4.64
C GLU A 50 11.02 -5.56 -5.37
N VAL A 51 11.77 -5.17 -6.41
CA VAL A 51 11.45 -4.02 -7.27
C VAL A 51 10.83 -4.54 -8.55
N TRP A 52 9.55 -4.23 -8.79
CA TRP A 52 8.79 -4.64 -9.95
C TRP A 52 8.61 -3.48 -10.93
N LEU A 53 9.29 -3.56 -12.07
CA LEU A 53 9.25 -2.57 -13.14
C LEU A 53 8.15 -2.91 -14.14
N ASP A 54 7.18 -2.01 -14.28
CA ASP A 54 6.20 -2.07 -15.36
C ASP A 54 6.81 -1.60 -16.69
N ARG A 55 6.16 -1.99 -17.79
CA ARG A 55 6.54 -1.58 -19.15
C ARG A 55 5.67 -0.43 -19.64
N SER A 56 6.24 0.34 -20.54
CA SER A 56 5.51 1.34 -21.31
C SER A 56 4.39 0.68 -22.10
N ARG A 57 3.20 1.29 -22.08
CA ARG A 57 2.07 0.83 -22.88
C ARG A 57 2.29 1.04 -24.38
N ASP A 58 3.08 2.04 -24.74
CA ASP A 58 3.21 2.50 -26.12
C ASP A 58 4.18 1.62 -26.93
N ASP A 59 5.31 1.23 -26.34
CA ASP A 59 6.38 0.49 -27.02
C ASP A 59 6.86 -0.77 -26.27
N GLY A 60 6.28 -1.07 -25.10
CA GLY A 60 6.66 -2.24 -24.29
C GLY A 60 8.04 -2.12 -23.65
N SER A 61 8.69 -0.94 -23.67
CA SER A 61 10.02 -0.75 -23.11
C SER A 61 10.03 -0.73 -21.58
N ILE A 62 11.17 -1.08 -20.98
CA ILE A 62 11.48 -0.82 -19.57
C ILE A 62 12.33 0.45 -19.52
N ASP A 63 12.01 1.37 -18.62
CA ASP A 63 12.81 2.58 -18.43
C ASP A 63 14.23 2.21 -17.95
N ARG A 64 15.23 2.53 -18.78
CA ARG A 64 16.62 2.13 -18.54
C ARG A 64 17.19 2.76 -17.27
N SER A 65 16.84 4.01 -16.98
CA SER A 65 17.37 4.71 -15.81
C SER A 65 16.85 4.09 -14.52
N THR A 66 15.55 3.76 -14.48
CA THR A 66 14.89 3.12 -13.35
C THR A 66 15.39 1.69 -13.15
N TYR A 67 15.63 0.94 -14.23
CA TYR A 67 16.26 -0.39 -14.15
C TYR A 67 17.68 -0.33 -13.59
N ILE A 68 18.50 0.61 -14.03
CA ILE A 68 19.86 0.79 -13.50
C ILE A 68 19.78 1.13 -12.01
N THR A 69 18.97 2.12 -11.63
CA THR A 69 18.76 2.48 -10.21
C THR A 69 18.37 1.28 -9.36
N ALA A 70 17.45 0.43 -9.82
CA ALA A 70 17.04 -0.76 -9.09
C ALA A 70 18.17 -1.82 -8.99
N SER A 71 18.83 -2.11 -10.13
CA SER A 71 19.78 -3.22 -10.25
C SER A 71 21.15 -2.96 -9.64
N THR A 72 21.54 -1.69 -9.48
CA THR A 72 22.82 -1.31 -8.86
C THR A 72 22.67 -0.88 -7.41
N PHE A 73 21.45 -0.88 -6.85
CA PHE A 73 21.22 -0.44 -5.49
C PHE A 73 21.81 -1.42 -4.47
N ASN A 74 22.61 -0.90 -3.53
CA ASN A 74 23.15 -1.68 -2.43
C ASN A 74 22.22 -1.61 -1.21
N PHE A 75 21.39 -2.64 -1.03
CA PHE A 75 20.56 -2.76 0.17
C PHE A 75 21.38 -3.31 1.34
N LEU A 76 21.40 -2.59 2.46
CA LEU A 76 22.32 -2.88 3.57
C LEU A 76 21.80 -3.94 4.55
N HIS A 77 20.54 -4.37 4.41
CA HIS A 77 19.84 -5.17 5.43
C HIS A 77 19.32 -6.52 4.92
N GLY A 78 19.67 -6.92 3.69
CA GLY A 78 19.20 -8.17 3.10
C GLY A 78 19.41 -8.23 1.60
N ASP A 79 18.58 -9.04 0.93
CA ASP A 79 18.64 -9.20 -0.53
C ASP A 79 17.74 -8.15 -1.22
N ILE A 80 18.12 -7.78 -2.45
CA ILE A 80 17.26 -7.08 -3.40
C ILE A 80 17.08 -7.91 -4.66
N ARG A 81 15.86 -7.94 -5.22
CA ARG A 81 15.55 -8.59 -6.49
C ARG A 81 14.81 -7.62 -7.39
N VAL A 82 15.22 -7.61 -8.66
CA VAL A 82 14.64 -6.74 -9.69
C VAL A 82 13.87 -7.61 -10.68
N HIS A 83 12.61 -7.28 -10.87
CA HIS A 83 11.68 -7.99 -11.73
C HIS A 83 11.21 -7.05 -12.83
N ASN A 84 11.42 -7.45 -14.09
CA ASN A 84 10.80 -6.78 -15.22
C ASN A 84 9.52 -7.55 -15.56
N HIS A 85 8.37 -6.88 -15.57
CA HIS A 85 7.16 -7.49 -16.13
C HIS A 85 7.40 -7.87 -17.59
N THR A 86 6.72 -8.89 -18.10
CA THR A 86 6.87 -9.33 -19.51
C THR A 86 6.05 -8.49 -20.49
N ARG A 87 5.07 -7.74 -19.99
CA ARG A 87 4.16 -6.83 -20.72
C ARG A 87 3.78 -5.65 -19.83
N HIS A 88 3.09 -4.65 -20.38
CA HIS A 88 2.45 -3.62 -19.56
C HIS A 88 1.32 -4.25 -18.73
N VAL A 89 1.42 -4.14 -17.40
CA VAL A 89 0.42 -4.70 -16.47
C VAL A 89 -0.41 -3.62 -15.76
N GLY A 90 0.08 -2.37 -15.75
CA GLY A 90 -0.57 -1.23 -15.12
C GLY A 90 -0.65 -1.36 -13.60
N ILE A 91 -1.23 -0.35 -12.94
CA ILE A 91 -1.33 -0.29 -11.47
C ILE A 91 -2.10 -1.50 -10.89
N TYR A 92 -3.13 -1.99 -11.58
CA TYR A 92 -3.87 -3.18 -11.14
C TYR A 92 -3.00 -4.44 -11.17
N GLY A 93 -2.26 -4.68 -12.25
CA GLY A 93 -1.40 -5.84 -12.34
C GLY A 93 -0.22 -5.77 -11.36
N GLN A 94 0.29 -4.56 -11.11
CA GLN A 94 1.31 -4.32 -10.09
C GLN A 94 0.79 -4.68 -8.68
N TRP A 95 -0.35 -4.13 -8.27
CA TRP A 95 -0.90 -4.41 -6.94
C TRP A 95 -1.32 -5.87 -6.79
N MET A 96 -2.16 -6.40 -7.69
CA MET A 96 -2.75 -7.73 -7.54
C MET A 96 -1.82 -8.89 -7.96
N GLY A 97 -0.76 -8.62 -8.72
CA GLY A 97 0.05 -9.66 -9.38
C GLY A 97 1.42 -9.93 -8.77
N THR A 98 1.94 -9.04 -7.92
CA THR A 98 3.34 -9.09 -7.47
C THR A 98 3.56 -9.90 -6.20
N TRP A 99 2.65 -9.84 -5.22
CA TRP A 99 2.79 -10.62 -3.99
C TRP A 99 2.04 -11.95 -4.06
N LYS A 100 2.80 -13.05 -4.10
CA LYS A 100 2.31 -14.43 -4.06
C LYS A 100 3.08 -15.21 -2.99
N PRO A 101 2.77 -15.05 -1.69
CA PRO A 101 3.48 -15.74 -0.62
C PRO A 101 3.23 -17.25 -0.70
N ALA A 102 4.25 -18.06 -0.39
CA ALA A 102 4.09 -19.51 -0.29
C ALA A 102 2.98 -19.88 0.71
N PRO A 103 2.27 -21.02 0.54
CA PRO A 103 1.17 -21.42 1.41
C PRO A 103 1.51 -21.40 2.91
N VAL A 104 2.73 -21.82 3.27
CA VAL A 104 3.22 -21.90 4.65
C VAL A 104 3.94 -20.65 5.14
N SER A 105 4.10 -19.63 4.28
CA SER A 105 4.83 -18.41 4.64
C SER A 105 4.06 -17.58 5.66
N LYS A 106 4.79 -17.09 6.67
CA LYS A 106 4.32 -16.12 7.69
C LYS A 106 4.98 -14.75 7.52
N GLU A 107 5.57 -14.49 6.36
CA GLU A 107 6.24 -13.21 6.09
C GLU A 107 5.23 -12.05 6.20
N ILE A 108 5.69 -10.94 6.79
CA ILE A 108 5.01 -9.65 6.65
C ILE A 108 5.34 -9.13 5.25
N ALA A 109 4.37 -8.56 4.54
CA ALA A 109 4.60 -7.92 3.25
C ALA A 109 4.07 -6.49 3.24
N VAL A 110 4.83 -5.57 2.63
CA VAL A 110 4.41 -4.19 2.41
C VAL A 110 4.50 -3.81 0.94
N PHE A 111 3.47 -3.17 0.42
CA PHE A 111 3.47 -2.55 -0.90
C PHE A 111 3.83 -1.08 -0.81
N LEU A 112 4.79 -0.65 -1.64
CA LEU A 112 5.24 0.74 -1.75
C LEU A 112 5.31 1.14 -3.23
N GLU A 113 4.89 2.35 -3.55
CA GLU A 113 5.10 2.97 -4.88
C GLU A 113 6.39 3.82 -4.84
N ASP A 114 7.00 4.08 -6.01
CA ASP A 114 8.28 4.81 -6.11
C ASP A 114 8.25 6.24 -5.54
N ASP A 115 7.09 6.87 -5.40
CA ASP A 115 6.95 8.22 -4.85
C ASP A 115 6.79 8.28 -3.33
N ILE A 116 7.13 7.19 -2.64
CA ILE A 116 7.08 7.07 -1.19
C ILE A 116 8.47 7.24 -0.55
N SER A 117 8.52 7.77 0.67
CA SER A 117 9.63 7.51 1.59
C SER A 117 9.11 6.96 2.90
N VAL A 118 9.91 6.12 3.55
CA VAL A 118 9.52 5.43 4.78
C VAL A 118 10.22 5.98 6.02
N SER A 119 9.59 5.77 7.16
CA SER A 119 10.14 6.03 8.50
C SER A 119 11.18 4.98 8.86
N PRO A 120 12.23 5.34 9.64
CA PRO A 120 13.12 4.36 10.27
C PRO A 120 12.41 3.29 11.11
N HIS A 121 11.17 3.58 11.54
CA HIS A 121 10.35 2.70 12.37
C HIS A 121 9.35 1.84 11.58
N LEU A 122 9.50 1.76 10.25
CA LEU A 122 8.63 0.99 9.36
C LEU A 122 8.40 -0.44 9.86
N TYR A 123 9.48 -1.19 10.04
CA TYR A 123 9.37 -2.60 10.40
C TYR A 123 8.85 -2.78 11.82
N ARG A 124 9.28 -1.94 12.77
CA ARG A 124 8.78 -1.97 14.16
C ARG A 124 7.27 -1.79 14.23
N TRP A 125 6.72 -0.80 13.53
CA TRP A 125 5.26 -0.58 13.47
C TRP A 125 4.53 -1.80 12.90
N LEU A 126 4.97 -2.29 11.74
CA LEU A 126 4.32 -3.42 11.08
C LEU A 126 4.44 -4.71 11.89
N LYS A 127 5.61 -4.98 12.48
CA LYS A 127 5.82 -6.12 13.38
C LYS A 127 4.82 -6.10 14.53
N ASN A 128 4.68 -4.97 15.22
CA ASN A 128 3.74 -4.83 16.32
C ASN A 128 2.28 -5.00 15.85
N ALA A 129 1.91 -4.39 14.72
CA ALA A 129 0.55 -4.45 14.19
C ALA A 129 0.15 -5.88 13.78
N HIS A 130 1.00 -6.55 12.98
CA HIS A 130 0.79 -7.93 12.58
C HIS A 130 0.76 -8.87 13.79
N GLN A 131 1.69 -8.74 14.74
CA GLN A 131 1.68 -9.55 15.97
C GLN A 131 0.40 -9.37 16.80
N LYS A 132 -0.16 -8.16 16.84
CA LYS A 132 -1.35 -7.86 17.65
C LYS A 132 -2.65 -8.30 16.99
N TYR A 133 -2.75 -8.16 15.67
CA TYR A 133 -4.04 -8.17 14.98
C TYR A 133 -4.19 -9.23 13.90
N ASP A 134 -3.11 -9.88 13.43
CA ASP A 134 -3.26 -10.95 12.45
C ASP A 134 -4.16 -12.07 13.01
N GLY A 135 -5.07 -12.56 12.16
CA GLY A 135 -6.12 -13.52 12.54
C GLY A 135 -7.47 -12.87 12.88
N ARG A 136 -7.52 -11.55 13.09
CA ARG A 136 -8.80 -10.82 13.22
C ARG A 136 -9.45 -10.64 11.86
N LYS A 137 -10.59 -11.31 11.65
CA LYS A 137 -11.27 -11.35 10.35
C LYS A 137 -11.76 -9.97 9.88
N GLU A 138 -12.00 -9.05 10.81
CA GLU A 138 -12.46 -7.70 10.52
C GLU A 138 -11.33 -6.74 10.09
N ILE A 139 -10.08 -7.18 10.02
CA ILE A 139 -8.93 -6.36 9.62
C ILE A 139 -8.42 -6.85 8.26
N ALA A 140 -8.46 -5.99 7.25
CA ALA A 140 -7.93 -6.27 5.91
C ALA A 140 -6.42 -6.07 5.83
N GLY A 141 -5.86 -5.21 6.69
CA GLY A 141 -4.44 -4.88 6.73
C GLY A 141 -4.15 -3.55 7.42
N TYR A 142 -2.96 -3.03 7.16
CA TYR A 142 -2.35 -1.93 7.90
C TYR A 142 -1.86 -0.84 6.94
N SER A 143 -2.44 0.34 7.05
CA SER A 143 -2.01 1.55 6.35
C SER A 143 -0.77 2.13 7.02
N LEU A 144 0.07 2.80 6.24
CA LEU A 144 1.27 3.48 6.73
C LEU A 144 1.16 5.01 6.72
N GLN A 145 0.17 5.56 6.01
CA GLN A 145 0.03 7.00 5.84
C GLN A 145 -0.58 7.66 7.09
N GLY A 146 0.00 8.79 7.51
CA GLY A 146 -0.45 9.52 8.70
C GLY A 146 -1.68 10.39 8.46
N ARG A 147 -1.78 11.01 7.28
CA ARG A 147 -2.94 11.81 6.88
C ARG A 147 -3.78 11.05 5.87
N SER A 148 -5.09 11.17 6.06
CA SER A 148 -6.08 10.79 5.06
C SER A 148 -7.21 11.80 5.10
N MET A 149 -7.95 11.91 4.01
CA MET A 149 -9.24 12.59 4.02
C MET A 149 -10.33 11.68 4.59
N LYS A 150 -11.49 12.28 4.88
CA LYS A 150 -12.73 11.57 5.16
C LYS A 150 -13.46 11.28 3.85
N HIS A 151 -13.67 10.02 3.54
CA HIS A 151 -14.14 9.57 2.24
C HIS A 151 -15.65 9.72 2.02
N ASN A 152 -16.43 10.18 3.00
CA ASN A 152 -17.82 10.62 2.75
C ASN A 152 -17.94 12.09 2.33
N GLY A 153 -16.83 12.84 2.30
CA GLY A 153 -16.80 14.26 1.96
C GLY A 153 -16.93 15.24 3.14
N ALA A 154 -17.00 14.74 4.38
CA ALA A 154 -16.92 15.58 5.57
C ALA A 154 -15.59 16.36 5.63
N ALA A 155 -15.63 17.57 6.17
CA ALA A 155 -14.47 18.44 6.24
C ALA A 155 -13.39 17.93 7.22
N GLY A 156 -12.14 18.31 6.91
CA GLY A 156 -10.97 18.00 7.72
C GLY A 156 -10.33 16.63 7.42
N ASN A 157 -9.19 16.38 8.07
CA ASN A 157 -8.49 15.11 7.94
C ASN A 157 -9.14 14.04 8.82
N LEU A 158 -9.01 12.79 8.41
CA LEU A 158 -9.26 11.63 9.25
C LEU A 158 -8.26 11.64 10.41
N LYS A 159 -8.76 11.43 11.63
CA LYS A 159 -7.93 11.40 12.84
C LYS A 159 -8.60 10.56 13.91
N ALA A 160 -7.80 9.82 14.68
CA ALA A 160 -8.31 9.13 15.84
C ALA A 160 -8.74 10.14 16.94
N PRO A 161 -9.65 9.76 17.85
CA PRO A 161 -9.98 10.54 19.03
C PRO A 161 -8.73 10.89 19.86
N LYS A 162 -8.81 11.99 20.62
CA LYS A 162 -7.70 12.46 21.46
C LYS A 162 -7.20 11.33 22.38
N GLY A 163 -5.89 11.13 22.41
CA GLY A 163 -5.23 10.08 23.23
C GLY A 163 -5.04 8.75 22.51
N GLN A 164 -5.71 8.53 21.37
CA GLN A 164 -5.49 7.37 20.52
C GLN A 164 -4.40 7.67 19.48
N PHE A 165 -3.53 6.69 19.22
CA PHE A 165 -2.47 6.79 18.19
C PHE A 165 -2.69 5.86 17.01
N CYS A 166 -3.82 5.16 16.98
CA CYS A 166 -4.28 4.38 15.83
C CYS A 166 -5.80 4.29 15.79
N MET A 167 -6.35 3.90 14.65
CA MET A 167 -7.79 3.72 14.42
C MET A 167 -8.01 2.67 13.33
N LEU A 168 -9.17 2.03 13.33
CA LEU A 168 -9.66 1.20 12.24
C LEU A 168 -10.55 2.03 11.31
N TYR A 169 -10.32 1.96 10.00
CA TYR A 169 -11.02 2.75 9.01
C TYR A 169 -11.48 1.92 7.80
N LYS A 170 -12.59 2.30 7.18
CA LYS A 170 -13.22 1.52 6.10
C LYS A 170 -12.49 1.56 4.75
N VAL A 171 -11.61 2.53 4.53
CA VAL A 171 -10.90 2.72 3.25
C VAL A 171 -9.43 2.40 3.44
N VAL A 172 -8.82 1.77 2.44
CA VAL A 172 -7.39 1.45 2.42
C VAL A 172 -6.54 2.71 2.27
N GLY A 173 -5.38 2.75 2.94
CA GLY A 173 -4.38 3.79 2.73
C GLY A 173 -3.41 3.34 1.64
N SER A 174 -3.42 4.00 0.50
CA SER A 174 -2.61 3.58 -0.66
C SER A 174 -1.18 4.12 -0.64
N TRP A 175 -0.83 5.06 0.25
CA TRP A 175 0.54 5.53 0.41
C TRP A 175 1.33 4.60 1.33
N GLY A 176 1.41 3.33 0.96
CA GLY A 176 2.00 2.26 1.77
C GLY A 176 0.93 1.44 2.49
N PHE A 177 0.84 0.16 2.11
CA PHE A 177 -0.13 -0.78 2.65
C PHE A 177 0.52 -2.14 2.92
N SER A 178 0.31 -2.65 4.13
CA SER A 178 0.74 -3.98 4.56
C SER A 178 -0.51 -4.84 4.74
N PRO A 179 -0.87 -5.69 3.76
CA PRO A 179 -2.05 -6.54 3.86
C PRO A 179 -1.94 -7.57 5.00
N GLN A 180 -3.08 -7.95 5.59
CA GLN A 180 -3.19 -9.25 6.23
C GLN A 180 -3.22 -10.33 5.15
N ARG A 181 -2.33 -11.33 5.27
CA ARG A 181 -2.11 -12.34 4.22
C ARG A 181 -3.39 -13.02 3.75
N GLU A 182 -4.19 -13.55 4.67
CA GLU A 182 -5.40 -14.30 4.31
C GLU A 182 -6.45 -13.43 3.62
N ASN A 183 -6.68 -12.21 4.11
CA ASN A 183 -7.63 -11.27 3.54
C ASN A 183 -7.18 -10.83 2.14
N TRP A 184 -5.89 -10.57 1.95
CA TRP A 184 -5.36 -10.20 0.64
C TRP A 184 -5.49 -11.30 -0.40
N LEU A 185 -5.17 -12.55 -0.05
CA LEU A 185 -5.32 -13.67 -0.98
C LEU A 185 -6.79 -13.86 -1.38
N LYS A 186 -7.73 -13.76 -0.44
CA LYS A 186 -9.17 -13.83 -0.72
C LYS A 186 -9.63 -12.66 -1.60
N TYR A 187 -9.14 -11.45 -1.32
CA TYR A 187 -9.42 -10.26 -2.13
C TYR A 187 -8.92 -10.42 -3.56
N VAL A 188 -7.67 -10.83 -3.76
CA VAL A 188 -7.09 -11.02 -5.09
C VAL A 188 -7.85 -12.09 -5.87
N GLU A 189 -8.21 -13.21 -5.22
CA GLU A 189 -8.98 -14.25 -5.89
C GLU A 189 -10.43 -13.82 -6.21
N TRP A 190 -11.08 -13.09 -5.31
CA TRP A 190 -12.37 -12.47 -5.60
C TRP A 190 -12.26 -11.50 -6.78
N TYR A 191 -11.25 -10.63 -6.79
CA TYR A 191 -11.01 -9.67 -7.85
C TYR A 191 -10.84 -10.37 -9.20
N LYS A 192 -10.05 -11.47 -9.27
CA LYS A 192 -9.87 -12.27 -10.49
C LYS A 192 -11.19 -12.82 -11.06
N LYS A 193 -12.17 -13.12 -10.20
CA LYS A 193 -13.50 -13.62 -10.60
C LYS A 193 -14.41 -12.46 -10.98
N ALA A 194 -14.55 -11.48 -10.10
CA ALA A 194 -15.46 -10.34 -10.28
C ALA A 194 -15.07 -9.45 -11.47
N SER A 195 -13.77 -9.25 -11.73
CA SER A 195 -13.31 -8.42 -12.86
C SER A 195 -13.57 -9.01 -14.24
N LYS A 196 -14.02 -10.27 -14.34
CA LYS A 196 -14.45 -10.88 -15.61
C LYS A 196 -15.88 -10.48 -16.00
N ASP A 197 -16.69 -10.03 -15.05
CA ASP A 197 -18.02 -9.50 -15.32
C ASP A 197 -17.92 -8.03 -15.74
N LEU A 198 -18.11 -7.77 -17.03
CA LEU A 198 -18.05 -6.43 -17.61
C LEU A 198 -19.23 -5.53 -17.19
N THR A 199 -20.29 -6.10 -16.61
CA THR A 199 -21.44 -5.36 -16.09
C THR A 199 -21.26 -4.96 -14.63
N PHE A 200 -20.32 -5.59 -13.93
CA PHE A 200 -20.05 -5.33 -12.53
C PHE A 200 -19.32 -3.99 -12.33
N SER A 201 -19.73 -3.25 -11.31
CA SER A 201 -19.06 -2.02 -10.89
C SER A 201 -18.93 -1.98 -9.35
N PRO A 202 -17.72 -1.83 -8.81
CA PRO A 202 -17.45 -1.89 -7.37
C PRO A 202 -17.86 -0.59 -6.66
N LEU A 203 -19.14 -0.21 -6.71
CA LEU A 203 -19.63 1.04 -6.12
C LEU A 203 -20.16 0.84 -4.71
N VAL A 204 -19.78 1.74 -3.81
CA VAL A 204 -20.32 1.86 -2.45
C VAL A 204 -21.12 3.16 -2.34
N LYS A 205 -22.37 3.10 -1.85
CA LYS A 205 -23.25 4.27 -1.76
C LYS A 205 -22.70 5.30 -0.77
N GLY A 206 -22.76 6.58 -1.14
CA GLY A 206 -22.53 7.70 -0.21
C GLY A 206 -21.06 8.02 0.08
N ILE A 207 -20.12 7.53 -0.74
CA ILE A 207 -18.69 7.85 -0.58
C ILE A 207 -18.11 8.48 -1.84
N LEU A 208 -17.15 9.38 -1.65
CA LEU A 208 -16.43 10.09 -2.72
C LEU A 208 -15.68 9.16 -3.67
N PRO A 209 -15.00 8.08 -3.22
CA PRO A 209 -14.35 7.13 -4.13
C PRO A 209 -15.28 6.58 -5.22
N SER A 210 -16.52 6.23 -4.87
CA SER A 210 -17.51 5.74 -5.85
C SER A 210 -17.87 6.82 -6.87
N HIS A 211 -17.99 8.07 -6.43
CA HIS A 211 -18.25 9.19 -7.33
C HIS A 211 -17.08 9.43 -8.31
N TRP A 212 -15.84 9.38 -7.84
CA TRP A 212 -14.66 9.48 -8.71
C TRP A 212 -14.58 8.31 -9.69
N TYR A 213 -14.85 7.09 -9.22
CA TYR A 213 -14.84 5.91 -10.07
C TYR A 213 -15.90 5.99 -11.18
N GLN A 214 -17.10 6.51 -10.88
CA GLN A 214 -18.13 6.78 -11.89
C GLN A 214 -17.66 7.78 -12.97
N ILE A 215 -16.87 8.79 -12.60
CA ILE A 215 -16.25 9.71 -13.56
C ILE A 215 -15.21 8.95 -14.41
N PHE A 216 -14.38 8.10 -13.80
CA PHE A 216 -13.39 7.30 -14.52
C PHE A 216 -14.01 6.28 -15.48
N ILE A 217 -15.18 5.71 -15.16
CA ILE A 217 -15.95 4.88 -16.09
C ILE A 217 -16.26 5.67 -17.36
N LYS A 218 -16.80 6.89 -17.23
CA LYS A 218 -17.14 7.74 -18.39
C LYS A 218 -15.91 8.15 -19.21
N GLN A 219 -14.75 8.20 -18.59
CA GLN A 219 -13.48 8.57 -19.24
C GLN A 219 -12.69 7.37 -19.77
N GLY A 220 -13.12 6.14 -19.49
CA GLY A 220 -12.35 4.93 -19.80
C GLY A 220 -11.00 4.86 -19.06
N LYS A 221 -10.98 5.29 -17.78
CA LYS A 221 -9.77 5.38 -16.93
C LYS A 221 -9.87 4.58 -15.63
N THR A 222 -10.75 3.59 -15.56
CA THR A 222 -10.98 2.80 -14.33
C THR A 222 -9.75 2.04 -13.88
N GLU A 223 -8.87 1.70 -14.83
CA GLU A 223 -7.58 1.07 -14.61
C GLU A 223 -6.61 1.92 -13.78
N SER A 224 -6.93 3.17 -13.46
CA SER A 224 -6.11 4.04 -12.60
C SER A 224 -6.51 4.02 -11.12
N MET A 225 -7.55 3.26 -10.71
CA MET A 225 -8.09 3.28 -9.34
C MET A 225 -8.38 1.88 -8.78
N TRP A 226 -7.32 1.10 -8.54
CA TRP A 226 -7.42 -0.24 -7.96
C TRP A 226 -8.09 -0.22 -6.57
N THR A 227 -7.91 0.87 -5.81
CA THR A 227 -8.44 1.04 -4.46
C THR A 227 -9.96 0.93 -4.42
N MET A 228 -10.68 1.26 -5.49
CA MET A 228 -12.15 1.14 -5.51
C MET A 228 -12.60 -0.31 -5.37
N TRP A 229 -11.88 -1.24 -6.00
CA TRP A 229 -12.17 -2.68 -5.87
C TRP A 229 -11.93 -3.17 -4.44
N HIS A 230 -10.83 -2.70 -3.82
CA HIS A 230 -10.54 -3.04 -2.44
C HIS A 230 -11.58 -2.45 -1.48
N ILE A 231 -11.97 -1.18 -1.67
CA ILE A 231 -13.01 -0.50 -0.87
C ILE A 231 -14.34 -1.24 -0.94
N TYR A 232 -14.75 -1.67 -2.14
CA TYR A 232 -15.98 -2.46 -2.30
C TYR A 232 -15.88 -3.80 -1.58
N TYR A 233 -14.76 -4.51 -1.76
CA TYR A 233 -14.56 -5.81 -1.12
C TYR A 233 -14.58 -5.70 0.41
N THR A 234 -13.84 -4.76 1.00
CA THR A 234 -13.83 -4.58 2.45
C THR A 234 -15.18 -4.08 2.97
N HIS A 235 -15.92 -3.29 2.17
CA HIS A 235 -17.27 -2.86 2.52
C HIS A 235 -18.23 -4.04 2.70
N ILE A 236 -18.32 -4.92 1.70
CA ILE A 236 -19.25 -6.06 1.75
C ILE A 236 -18.85 -7.13 2.79
N ASN A 237 -17.57 -7.20 3.14
CA ASN A 237 -17.05 -8.13 4.15
C ASN A 237 -16.95 -7.51 5.56
N ASN A 238 -17.39 -6.25 5.74
CA ASN A 238 -17.27 -5.52 7.02
C ASN A 238 -15.83 -5.42 7.57
N GLU A 239 -14.85 -5.37 6.69
CA GLU A 239 -13.44 -5.26 7.05
C GLU A 239 -12.98 -3.80 7.18
N PHE A 240 -11.88 -3.60 7.91
CA PHE A 240 -11.28 -2.30 8.20
C PHE A 240 -9.76 -2.37 7.98
N THR A 241 -9.14 -1.22 7.76
CA THR A 241 -7.69 -1.04 7.71
C THR A 241 -7.24 -0.31 8.97
N LEU A 242 -6.20 -0.78 9.64
CA LEU A 242 -5.58 -0.05 10.75
C LEU A 242 -4.78 1.12 10.19
N TYR A 243 -5.00 2.32 10.73
CA TYR A 243 -4.23 3.51 10.41
C TYR A 243 -3.43 3.97 11.62
N PRO A 244 -2.18 4.43 11.42
CA PRO A 244 -1.51 5.26 12.39
C PRO A 244 -2.24 6.61 12.54
N SER A 245 -2.22 7.16 13.75
CA SER A 245 -2.73 8.49 14.07
C SER A 245 -1.78 9.19 15.03
N PHE A 246 -0.51 9.26 14.63
CA PHE A 246 0.54 9.87 15.44
C PHE A 246 0.38 11.40 15.56
N PRO A 247 1.02 12.03 16.56
CA PRO A 247 1.05 13.48 16.69
C PRO A 247 1.49 14.18 15.39
N ASN A 248 0.98 15.39 15.16
CA ASN A 248 1.28 16.21 13.98
C ASN A 248 0.98 15.54 12.63
N ASN A 249 0.05 14.57 12.60
CA ASN A 249 -0.29 13.75 11.44
C ASN A 249 0.92 12.97 10.88
N GLN A 250 1.87 12.61 11.75
CA GLN A 250 3.02 11.82 11.32
C GLN A 250 2.57 10.48 10.75
N GLY A 251 3.19 10.08 9.64
CA GLY A 251 3.02 8.77 9.02
C GLY A 251 4.25 7.89 9.20
N ILE A 252 4.07 6.60 8.99
CA ILE A 252 5.19 5.68 8.72
C ILE A 252 5.70 5.87 7.30
N THR A 253 4.87 6.41 6.41
CA THR A 253 5.22 6.81 5.04
C THR A 253 4.86 8.26 4.77
N ILE A 254 5.51 8.83 3.76
CA ILE A 254 5.12 10.07 3.11
C ILE A 254 5.05 9.85 1.60
N ASN A 255 4.09 10.52 0.95
CA ASN A 255 4.03 10.59 -0.51
C ASN A 255 4.56 11.95 -0.96
N TRP A 256 5.39 11.94 -2.00
CA TRP A 256 6.04 13.14 -2.53
C TRP A 256 5.19 13.92 -3.54
N GLN A 257 3.96 13.45 -3.81
CA GLN A 257 2.96 14.04 -4.70
C GLN A 257 3.53 14.42 -6.07
N GLU A 258 4.46 13.58 -6.54
CA GLU A 258 5.18 13.80 -7.78
C GLU A 258 4.25 13.60 -8.98
N SER A 259 4.60 14.25 -10.10
CA SER A 259 3.80 14.12 -11.31
C SER A 259 3.65 12.66 -11.72
N GLY A 260 2.42 12.25 -12.02
CA GLY A 260 2.03 10.87 -12.28
C GLY A 260 0.51 10.76 -12.45
N LEU A 261 -0.06 9.59 -12.14
CA LEU A 261 -1.49 9.33 -12.31
C LEU A 261 -2.39 10.30 -11.52
N HIS A 262 -1.96 10.73 -10.33
CA HIS A 262 -2.76 11.55 -9.43
C HIS A 262 -2.38 13.04 -9.39
N TYR A 263 -1.20 13.43 -9.93
CA TYR A 263 -0.71 14.81 -9.90
C TYR A 263 -0.21 15.21 -11.30
N GLN A 264 -0.75 16.27 -11.89
CA GLN A 264 -0.48 16.66 -13.30
C GLN A 264 0.32 17.96 -13.47
N LYS A 265 0.86 18.57 -12.40
CA LYS A 265 1.68 19.79 -12.49
C LYS A 265 3.10 19.55 -12.00
N LYS A 266 4.08 20.26 -12.59
CA LYS A 266 5.41 20.55 -12.01
C LYS A 266 5.23 21.32 -10.69
N GLN A 267 4.62 20.70 -9.68
CA GLN A 267 4.60 21.25 -8.34
C GLN A 267 6.02 21.13 -7.81
N THR A 268 6.53 22.20 -7.22
CA THR A 268 7.68 22.15 -6.31
C THR A 268 7.48 20.96 -5.38
N LEU A 269 8.47 20.07 -5.23
CA LEU A 269 8.41 18.90 -4.34
C LEU A 269 7.86 19.33 -2.98
N LYS A 270 6.55 19.18 -2.78
CA LYS A 270 5.94 19.37 -1.48
C LYS A 270 6.04 18.01 -0.83
N LYS A 271 6.93 17.90 0.16
CA LYS A 271 6.82 16.80 1.12
C LYS A 271 5.35 16.74 1.54
N GLY A 272 4.77 15.55 1.49
CA GLY A 272 3.50 15.30 2.16
C GLY A 272 3.64 15.50 3.67
N ASP A 273 2.94 14.70 4.44
CA ASP A 273 2.95 14.80 5.90
C ASP A 273 4.34 14.56 6.51
N PRO A 274 4.59 14.87 7.80
CA PRO A 274 5.87 14.56 8.42
C PRO A 274 6.05 13.03 8.61
N LEU A 275 7.25 12.50 8.33
CA LEU A 275 7.59 11.13 8.74
C LEU A 275 7.71 11.05 10.27
N LEU A 276 7.28 9.93 10.85
CA LEU A 276 7.61 9.58 12.22
C LEU A 276 9.11 9.28 12.31
N THR A 277 9.90 10.16 12.93
CA THR A 277 11.36 9.96 13.06
C THR A 277 11.77 9.56 14.47
N LYS A 278 10.97 9.90 15.48
CA LYS A 278 11.18 9.52 16.89
C LYS A 278 10.10 8.56 17.32
N TRP A 279 10.51 7.42 17.86
CA TRP A 279 9.57 6.44 18.42
C TRP A 279 9.17 6.83 19.85
N ASN A 280 7.88 6.72 20.15
CA ASN A 280 7.37 6.78 21.52
C ASN A 280 7.10 5.34 21.98
N SER A 281 7.61 4.94 23.15
CA SER A 281 7.43 3.58 23.68
C SER A 281 5.96 3.21 23.92
N THR A 282 5.05 4.19 24.01
CA THR A 282 3.61 3.90 24.05
C THR A 282 3.11 3.19 22.78
N TYR A 283 3.77 3.38 21.63
CA TYR A 283 3.42 2.73 20.37
C TYR A 283 3.77 1.23 20.33
N ASP A 284 4.53 0.73 21.31
CA ASP A 284 4.77 -0.70 21.45
C ASP A 284 3.52 -1.45 21.95
N ASN A 285 2.63 -0.74 22.65
CA ASN A 285 1.43 -1.31 23.26
C ASN A 285 0.18 -0.92 22.48
N LEU A 286 -0.01 -1.56 21.33
CA LEU A 286 -1.21 -1.38 20.52
C LEU A 286 -2.48 -1.77 21.31
N PRO A 287 -3.56 -0.96 21.22
CA PRO A 287 -4.79 -1.20 21.99
C PRO A 287 -5.45 -2.53 21.59
N ASP A 288 -6.11 -3.21 22.52
CA ASP A 288 -6.84 -4.46 22.18
C ASP A 288 -7.99 -4.22 21.21
N ASN A 289 -8.61 -3.05 21.29
CA ASN A 289 -9.75 -2.66 20.47
C ASN A 289 -9.54 -1.22 20.00
N PRO A 290 -8.85 -0.99 18.87
CA PRO A 290 -8.80 0.32 18.25
C PRO A 290 -10.20 0.81 17.92
N VAL A 291 -10.43 2.11 18.09
CA VAL A 291 -11.69 2.74 17.67
C VAL A 291 -11.93 2.52 16.18
N LYS A 292 -13.15 2.20 15.80
CA LYS A 292 -13.58 2.05 14.41
C LYS A 292 -14.27 3.32 13.96
N LEU A 293 -13.88 3.81 12.79
CA LEU A 293 -14.46 4.99 12.17
C LEU A 293 -15.25 4.61 10.92
N ASP A 294 -16.40 5.25 10.74
CA ASP A 294 -17.15 5.22 9.48
C ASP A 294 -16.43 6.03 8.38
N TYR A 295 -17.00 6.09 7.18
CA TYR A 295 -16.42 6.84 6.05
C TYR A 295 -16.24 8.35 6.33
N GLY A 296 -16.98 8.91 7.28
CA GLY A 296 -16.89 10.31 7.73
C GLY A 296 -15.94 10.56 8.88
N GLY A 297 -15.28 9.53 9.39
CA GLY A 297 -14.41 9.65 10.56
C GLY A 297 -15.16 9.73 11.88
N ILE A 298 -16.42 9.31 11.92
CA ILE A 298 -17.23 9.23 13.15
C ILE A 298 -17.01 7.86 13.80
N VAL A 299 -16.83 7.84 15.11
CA VAL A 299 -16.66 6.60 15.88
C VAL A 299 -17.95 5.78 15.86
N ILE A 300 -17.84 4.51 15.47
CA ILE A 300 -18.98 3.58 15.39
C ILE A 300 -18.87 2.38 16.32
N SER A 301 -17.67 2.12 16.86
CA SER A 301 -17.41 1.16 17.94
C SER A 301 -16.01 1.35 18.47
#